data_AF-A0A2W5XXF6-F1
#
_entry.id   AF-A0A2W5XXF6-F1
#
_cell.length_a   1.000
_cell.length_b   1.000
_cell.length_c   1.000
_cell.angle_alpha   90.00
_cell.angle_beta   90.00
_cell.angle_gamma   90.00
#
_symmetry.space_group_name_H-M   'P 1'
#
loop_
_entity.id
_entity.type
_entity.pdbx_description
1 polymer ?
#
loop_
_entity_poly.entity_id
_entity_poly.type
_entity_poly.pdbx_seq_one_letter_code
_entity_poly.pdbx_strand_id
1 'polypeptide(L)'
;MQGWSRLEQPAGTSLDQALWQDRSLIRAWCMRGTLHVLTPEQHQLYISMFEPETVYRELWLKWMGLTLAEARELECRLAQALDGGEPLSRRELAERLGMPIDSWGSLLGPAARLGLLVHGPPRGQEVTFVRPDRWLGRPYIRLDSAEARKCWLRRYLRSYGPATRRDYGRWAGSRSAAQVQESFQLLRHELMEVEVEGAKLVGLAVDEEVLRRADELDIPGRLLAGFEPLLLAHAERDHLLLRQHRPAVYRTAGWISPTVLLGGRIAGVWSHRLLRDHINLTVTPLRRLGALERRAVKAEAERVAACFGRPLGLAYT
;
A
#
# COMPACT_ATOMS: atom_id res chain seq x y z
N MET A 1 7.87 -5.34 -8.95
CA MET A 1 7.95 -3.86 -8.94
C MET A 1 6.68 -3.32 -9.60
N GLN A 2 5.87 -2.51 -8.92
CA GLN A 2 4.54 -2.03 -9.41
C GLN A 2 4.48 -0.52 -9.65
N GLY A 3 5.45 0.25 -9.14
CA GLY A 3 5.47 1.72 -9.20
C GLY A 3 5.65 2.30 -10.61
N TRP A 4 6.22 1.54 -11.55
CA TRP A 4 6.46 1.98 -12.93
C TRP A 4 5.16 2.41 -13.64
N SER A 5 4.01 1.84 -13.28
CA SER A 5 2.73 2.15 -13.92
C SER A 5 2.28 3.61 -13.75
N ARG A 6 2.84 4.32 -12.76
CA ARG A 6 2.57 5.75 -12.50
C ARG A 6 3.77 6.68 -12.70
N LEU A 7 4.92 6.15 -13.12
CA LEU A 7 6.08 6.98 -13.44
C LEU A 7 6.01 7.42 -14.91
N GLU A 8 6.29 8.70 -15.17
CA GLU A 8 6.43 9.23 -16.53
C GLU A 8 7.68 8.69 -17.21
N GLN A 9 8.77 8.53 -16.44
CA GLN A 9 10.05 7.97 -16.91
C GLN A 9 10.58 6.91 -15.92
N PRO A 10 10.08 5.67 -15.99
CA PRO A 10 10.53 4.60 -15.11
C PRO A 10 11.96 4.13 -15.40
N ALA A 11 12.47 4.37 -16.61
CA ALA A 11 13.86 4.09 -16.96
C ALA A 11 14.79 5.01 -16.13
N GLY A 12 15.49 4.42 -15.16
CA GLY A 12 16.44 5.11 -14.27
C GLY A 12 15.99 5.27 -12.82
N THR A 13 14.71 5.04 -12.49
CA THR A 13 14.27 5.04 -11.09
C THR A 13 14.43 3.64 -10.50
N SER A 14 15.56 3.38 -9.83
CA SER A 14 15.77 2.12 -9.12
C SER A 14 15.11 2.18 -7.75
N LEU A 15 14.00 1.45 -7.59
CA LEU A 15 13.36 1.27 -6.28
C LEU A 15 14.35 0.70 -5.25
N ASP A 16 15.25 -0.18 -5.67
CA ASP A 16 16.28 -0.75 -4.80
C ASP A 16 17.33 0.29 -4.39
N GLN A 17 17.68 1.23 -5.28
CA GLN A 17 18.55 2.35 -4.91
C GLN A 17 17.86 3.24 -3.87
N ALA A 18 16.60 3.63 -4.11
CA ALA A 18 15.83 4.46 -3.18
C ALA A 18 15.63 3.78 -1.80
N LEU A 19 15.44 2.46 -1.77
CA LEU A 19 15.27 1.69 -0.54
C LEU A 19 16.60 1.43 0.21
N TRP A 20 17.65 1.03 -0.52
CA TRP A 20 18.84 0.41 0.08
C TRP A 20 20.08 1.30 0.06
N GLN A 21 20.20 2.22 -0.89
CA GLN A 21 21.34 3.14 -1.02
C GLN A 21 20.99 4.53 -0.49
N ASP A 22 20.01 5.20 -1.10
CA ASP A 22 19.62 6.56 -0.75
C ASP A 22 18.81 6.61 0.55
N ARG A 23 18.16 5.48 0.90
CA ARG A 23 17.30 5.32 2.08
C ARG A 23 16.17 6.36 2.14
N SER A 24 15.78 6.89 0.98
CA SER A 24 14.67 7.84 0.80
C SER A 24 13.31 7.15 0.87
N LEU A 25 13.29 5.83 0.70
CA LEU A 25 12.12 4.97 0.88
C LEU A 25 12.41 3.87 1.90
N ILE A 26 11.34 3.38 2.52
CA ILE A 26 11.33 2.24 3.43
C ILE A 26 10.30 1.24 2.94
N ARG A 27 10.59 -0.05 3.18
CA ARG A 27 9.63 -1.13 3.02
C ARG A 27 9.27 -1.73 4.37
N ALA A 28 7.99 -1.67 4.74
CA ALA A 28 7.49 -2.12 6.04
C ALA A 28 6.06 -2.65 5.96
N TRP A 29 5.64 -3.44 6.96
CA TRP A 29 4.23 -3.80 7.11
C TRP A 29 3.43 -2.62 7.64
N CYS A 30 2.47 -2.16 6.84
CA CYS A 30 1.66 -0.98 7.15
C CYS A 30 0.15 -1.32 7.11
N MET A 31 -0.64 -0.48 6.44
CA MET A 31 -2.10 -0.59 6.33
C MET A 31 -2.55 -2.03 6.07
N ARG A 32 -3.56 -2.49 6.82
CA ARG A 32 -4.10 -3.86 6.75
C ARG A 32 -3.09 -4.99 7.04
N GLY A 33 -1.91 -4.65 7.57
CA GLY A 33 -0.84 -5.62 7.84
C GLY A 33 -0.13 -6.13 6.58
N THR A 34 -0.19 -5.41 5.45
CA THR A 34 0.51 -5.79 4.22
C THR A 34 1.78 -4.95 4.00
N LEU A 35 2.72 -5.46 3.23
CA LEU A 35 3.94 -4.71 2.87
C LEU A 35 3.61 -3.49 2.02
N HIS A 36 4.19 -2.35 2.39
CA HIS A 36 4.11 -1.09 1.68
C HIS A 36 5.50 -0.51 1.47
N VAL A 37 5.61 0.35 0.46
CA VAL A 37 6.76 1.23 0.26
C VAL A 37 6.29 2.66 0.52
N LEU A 38 7.04 3.38 1.34
CA LEU A 38 6.70 4.72 1.80
C LEU A 38 7.97 5.49 2.20
N THR A 39 7.87 6.81 2.28
CA THR A 39 8.96 7.61 2.87
C THR A 39 9.11 7.31 4.37
N PRO A 40 10.30 7.54 4.96
CA PRO A 40 10.48 7.44 6.41
C PRO A 40 9.49 8.28 7.21
N GLU A 41 9.20 9.50 6.77
CA GLU A 41 8.28 10.43 7.43
C GLU A 41 6.84 9.91 7.42
N GLN A 42 6.41 9.31 6.29
CA GLN A 42 5.14 8.61 6.23
C GLN A 42 5.12 7.40 7.16
N HIS A 43 6.23 6.67 7.31
CA HIS A 43 6.26 5.50 8.18
C HIS A 43 6.21 5.92 9.65
N GLN A 44 6.86 7.03 10.03
CA GLN A 44 6.72 7.65 11.34
C GLN A 44 5.26 8.03 11.64
N LEU A 45 4.58 8.68 10.69
CA LEU A 45 3.14 8.95 10.82
C LEU A 45 2.34 7.64 10.99
N TYR A 46 2.67 6.59 10.23
CA TYR A 46 1.96 5.30 10.30
C TYR A 46 2.06 4.67 11.68
N ILE A 47 3.28 4.51 12.19
CA ILE A 47 3.47 3.87 13.50
C ILE A 47 2.79 4.69 14.59
N SER A 48 2.77 6.02 14.47
CA SER A 48 2.19 6.96 15.44
C SER A 48 0.66 6.91 15.52
N MET A 49 -0.04 6.28 14.57
CA MET A 49 -1.50 6.10 14.66
C MET A 49 -1.94 5.18 15.80
N PHE A 50 -1.06 4.27 16.22
CA PHE A 50 -1.32 3.25 17.23
C PHE A 50 -0.86 3.73 18.60
N GLU A 51 -1.54 3.34 19.67
CA GLU A 51 -0.96 3.51 21.02
C GLU A 51 -0.12 2.27 21.34
N PRO A 52 1.16 2.41 21.74
CA PRO A 52 2.03 1.29 22.04
C PRO A 52 1.36 0.27 22.98
N GLU A 53 0.63 0.75 23.99
CA GLU A 53 -0.09 -0.02 25.02
C GLU A 53 -1.15 -0.95 24.45
N THR A 54 -1.68 -0.62 23.27
CA THR A 54 -2.79 -1.32 22.63
C THR A 54 -2.38 -2.19 21.45
N VAL A 55 -1.07 -2.23 21.12
CA VAL A 55 -0.57 -2.98 19.95
C VAL A 55 -0.80 -4.48 20.10
N TYR A 56 -0.61 -5.00 21.32
CA TYR A 56 -0.89 -6.40 21.64
C TYR A 56 -2.34 -6.58 22.04
N ARG A 57 -3.06 -7.38 21.25
CA ARG A 57 -4.44 -7.76 21.57
C ARG A 57 -4.43 -8.97 22.50
N GLU A 58 -5.36 -9.02 23.44
CA GLU A 58 -5.55 -10.17 24.35
C GLU A 58 -5.61 -11.51 23.61
N LEU A 59 -6.36 -11.58 22.51
CA LEU A 59 -6.47 -12.80 21.71
C LEU A 59 -5.12 -13.23 21.11
N TRP A 60 -4.28 -12.26 20.71
CA TRP A 60 -2.95 -12.56 20.17
C TRP A 60 -2.01 -13.03 21.29
N LEU A 61 -2.04 -12.37 22.45
CA LEU A 61 -1.27 -12.76 23.65
C LEU A 61 -1.60 -14.20 24.07
N LYS A 62 -2.90 -14.52 24.15
CA LYS A 62 -3.39 -15.88 24.45
C LYS A 62 -2.92 -16.91 23.43
N TRP A 63 -2.99 -16.59 22.14
CA TRP A 63 -2.55 -17.50 21.08
C TRP A 63 -1.04 -17.74 21.10
N MET A 64 -0.26 -16.71 21.43
CA MET A 64 1.20 -16.81 21.60
C MET A 64 1.62 -17.44 22.92
N GLY A 65 0.70 -17.62 23.88
CA GLY A 65 1.03 -18.07 25.23
C GLY A 65 1.89 -17.07 26.01
N LEU A 66 1.71 -15.76 25.74
CA LEU A 66 2.48 -14.69 26.36
C LEU A 66 1.59 -13.81 27.24
N THR A 67 2.12 -13.35 28.35
CA THR A 67 1.65 -12.18 29.08
C THR A 67 2.04 -10.90 28.35
N LEU A 68 1.40 -9.78 28.69
CA LEU A 68 1.80 -8.46 28.15
C LEU A 68 3.24 -8.11 28.54
N ALA A 69 3.67 -8.46 29.76
CA ALA A 69 5.03 -8.20 30.24
C ALA A 69 6.08 -8.96 29.42
N GLU A 70 5.87 -10.26 29.16
CA GLU A 70 6.76 -11.06 28.32
C GLU A 70 6.80 -10.53 26.87
N ALA A 71 5.66 -10.09 26.34
CA ALA A 71 5.62 -9.47 25.02
C ALA A 71 6.46 -8.18 24.97
N ARG A 72 6.41 -7.34 26.00
CA ARG A 72 7.26 -6.14 26.13
C ARG A 72 8.74 -6.47 26.28
N GLU A 73 9.07 -7.53 27.00
CA GLU A 73 10.45 -7.99 27.10
C GLU A 73 10.98 -8.43 25.73
N LEU A 74 10.17 -9.14 24.94
CA LEU A 74 10.52 -9.51 23.56
C LEU A 74 10.72 -8.28 22.65
N GLU A 75 9.93 -7.21 22.81
CA GLU A 75 10.18 -5.94 22.11
C GLU A 75 11.55 -5.37 22.43
N CYS A 76 11.91 -5.34 23.72
CA CYS A 76 13.20 -4.83 24.17
C CYS A 76 14.35 -5.66 23.60
N ARG A 77 14.25 -6.99 23.67
CA ARG A 77 15.24 -7.91 23.11
C ARG A 77 15.36 -7.78 21.59
N LEU A 78 14.26 -7.53 20.88
CA LEU A 78 14.28 -7.26 19.45
C LEU A 78 14.99 -5.95 19.13
N ALA A 79 14.67 -4.88 19.86
CA ALA A 79 15.34 -3.60 19.68
C ALA A 79 16.85 -3.71 19.94
N GLN A 80 17.25 -4.49 20.94
CA GLN A 80 18.65 -4.80 21.26
C GLN A 80 19.33 -5.66 20.18
N ALA A 81 18.64 -6.68 19.68
CA ALA A 81 19.18 -7.54 18.62
C ALA A 81 19.53 -6.74 17.36
N LEU A 82 18.82 -5.65 17.08
CA LEU A 82 19.01 -4.76 15.93
C LEU A 82 19.84 -3.50 16.24
N ASP A 83 20.38 -3.33 17.46
CA ASP A 83 21.13 -2.14 17.89
C ASP A 83 22.35 -1.85 17.00
N GLY A 84 23.02 -2.91 16.54
CA GLY A 84 24.23 -2.82 15.73
C GLY A 84 24.02 -2.23 14.33
N GLY A 85 22.77 -2.00 13.90
CA GLY A 85 22.44 -1.41 12.59
C GLY A 85 22.61 -2.36 11.39
N GLU A 86 23.26 -3.51 11.59
CA GLU A 86 23.43 -4.53 10.57
C GLU A 86 22.11 -5.22 10.19
N PRO A 87 21.84 -5.46 8.90
CA PRO A 87 20.65 -6.20 8.46
C PRO A 87 20.68 -7.66 8.92
N LEU A 88 19.64 -8.10 9.62
CA LEU A 88 19.51 -9.47 10.13
C LEU A 88 18.36 -10.22 9.46
N SER A 89 18.57 -11.48 9.13
CA SER A 89 17.49 -12.31 8.62
C SER A 89 16.54 -12.82 9.69
N ARG A 90 15.44 -13.44 9.25
CA ARG A 90 14.49 -14.11 10.15
C ARG A 90 15.17 -15.13 11.04
N ARG A 91 16.10 -15.91 10.49
CA ARG A 91 16.81 -16.95 11.23
C ARG A 91 17.70 -16.34 12.32
N GLU A 92 18.52 -15.35 11.95
CA GLU A 92 19.42 -14.68 12.90
C GLU A 92 18.65 -13.95 14.02
N LEU A 93 17.50 -13.35 13.70
CA LEU A 93 16.64 -12.74 14.71
C LEU A 93 16.01 -13.78 15.64
N ALA A 94 15.50 -14.88 15.09
CA ALA A 94 14.95 -15.97 15.90
C ALA A 94 16.00 -16.54 16.87
N GLU A 95 17.24 -16.75 16.40
CA GLU A 95 18.38 -17.18 17.22
C GLU A 95 18.70 -16.18 18.34
N ARG A 96 18.85 -14.88 18.02
CA ARG A 96 19.12 -13.84 19.03
C ARG A 96 17.99 -13.69 20.06
N LEU A 97 16.76 -13.96 19.65
CA LEU A 97 15.58 -13.93 20.52
C LEU A 97 15.34 -15.25 21.25
N GLY A 98 16.11 -16.31 20.98
CA GLY A 98 15.89 -17.62 21.58
C GLY A 98 14.49 -18.17 21.28
N MET A 99 13.97 -17.90 20.08
CA MET A 99 12.63 -18.29 19.66
C MET A 99 12.66 -19.26 18.48
N PRO A 100 11.68 -20.17 18.36
CA PRO A 100 11.49 -20.95 17.15
C PRO A 100 11.25 -20.03 15.94
N ILE A 101 11.87 -20.35 14.81
CA ILE A 101 11.72 -19.56 13.57
C ILE A 101 10.25 -19.46 13.10
N ASP A 102 9.45 -20.49 13.36
CA ASP A 102 8.02 -20.53 13.01
C ASP A 102 7.18 -19.57 13.88
N SER A 103 7.63 -19.30 15.11
CA SER A 103 6.99 -18.36 16.04
C SER A 103 7.41 -16.91 15.82
N TRP A 104 8.47 -16.64 15.06
CA TRP A 104 8.93 -15.29 14.76
C TRP A 104 7.95 -14.51 13.86
N GLY A 105 7.31 -15.19 12.91
CA GLY A 105 6.43 -14.56 11.92
C GLY A 105 5.26 -13.78 12.55
N SER A 106 4.77 -14.21 13.70
CA SER A 106 3.67 -13.54 14.42
C SER A 106 4.10 -12.26 15.15
N LEU A 107 5.39 -12.13 15.52
CA LEU A 107 5.95 -10.94 16.18
C LEU A 107 6.18 -9.78 15.22
N LEU A 108 6.37 -10.07 13.92
CA LEU A 108 6.62 -9.05 12.89
C LEU A 108 5.50 -8.01 12.81
N GLY A 109 4.24 -8.44 12.99
CA GLY A 109 3.09 -7.54 12.94
C GLY A 109 3.11 -6.47 14.04
N PRO A 110 3.11 -6.86 15.33
CA PRO A 110 3.30 -5.93 16.44
C PRO A 110 4.58 -5.09 16.32
N ALA A 111 5.72 -5.71 16.03
CA ALA A 111 7.01 -5.02 15.92
C ALA A 111 7.00 -3.93 14.83
N ALA A 112 6.38 -4.21 13.67
CA ALA A 112 6.22 -3.22 12.61
C ALA A 112 5.32 -2.05 13.03
N ARG A 113 4.20 -2.30 13.74
CA ARG A 113 3.32 -1.22 14.24
C ARG A 113 3.99 -0.32 15.27
N LEU A 114 4.92 -0.87 16.04
CA LEU A 114 5.72 -0.14 17.01
C LEU A 114 6.88 0.61 16.38
N GLY A 115 7.24 0.28 15.12
CA GLY A 115 8.38 0.85 14.43
C GLY A 115 9.72 0.26 14.87
N LEU A 116 9.72 -0.95 15.46
CA LEU A 116 10.94 -1.61 15.93
C LEU A 116 11.79 -2.18 14.80
N LEU A 117 11.17 -2.46 13.65
CA LEU A 117 11.85 -2.99 12.48
C LEU A 117 11.22 -2.50 11.18
N VAL A 118 12.05 -2.45 10.14
CA VAL A 118 11.67 -2.34 8.73
C VAL A 118 12.50 -3.32 7.92
N HIS A 119 12.17 -3.56 6.65
CA HIS A 119 13.01 -4.40 5.81
C HIS A 119 14.37 -3.73 5.58
N GLY A 120 15.44 -4.52 5.67
CA GLY A 120 16.77 -4.14 5.24
C GLY A 120 17.08 -4.60 3.81
N PRO A 121 18.32 -4.32 3.33
CA PRO A 121 18.83 -4.85 2.07
C PRO A 121 18.78 -6.38 2.04
N PRO A 122 18.18 -7.00 1.02
CA PRO A 122 18.07 -8.46 0.96
C PRO A 122 19.44 -9.12 0.81
N ARG A 123 19.59 -10.34 1.34
CA ARG A 123 20.75 -11.21 1.09
C ARG A 123 20.35 -12.31 0.14
N GLY A 124 20.61 -12.12 -1.16
CA GLY A 124 20.07 -12.99 -2.20
C GLY A 124 18.54 -12.94 -2.20
N GLN A 125 17.89 -14.09 -1.98
CA GLN A 125 16.43 -14.17 -1.87
C GLN A 125 15.92 -13.97 -0.43
N GLU A 126 16.82 -13.87 0.56
CA GLU A 126 16.47 -13.75 1.96
C GLU A 126 16.09 -12.30 2.32
N VAL A 127 14.96 -12.14 3.01
CA VAL A 127 14.56 -10.86 3.60
C VAL A 127 15.31 -10.63 4.90
N THR A 128 15.89 -9.43 5.03
CA THR A 128 16.53 -8.95 6.25
C THR A 128 15.72 -7.82 6.90
N PHE A 129 16.04 -7.50 8.14
CA PHE A 129 15.43 -6.45 8.94
C PHE A 129 16.49 -5.59 9.60
N VAL A 130 16.16 -4.32 9.76
CA VAL A 130 17.00 -3.31 10.42
C VAL A 130 16.14 -2.48 11.36
N ARG A 131 16.76 -1.89 12.39
CA ARG A 131 16.08 -0.87 13.20
C ARG A 131 16.05 0.47 12.44
N PRO A 132 14.90 1.15 12.34
CA PRO A 132 14.78 2.34 11.48
C PRO A 132 15.72 3.49 11.82
N ASP A 133 15.91 3.81 13.10
CA ASP A 133 16.81 4.88 13.55
C ASP A 133 18.26 4.61 13.15
N ARG A 134 18.72 3.37 13.32
CA ARG A 134 20.09 2.95 12.98
C ARG A 134 20.29 2.91 11.49
N TRP A 135 19.31 2.37 10.76
CA TRP A 135 19.36 2.32 9.30
C TRP A 135 19.39 3.71 8.67
N LEU A 136 18.58 4.64 9.17
CA LEU A 136 18.51 6.00 8.63
C LEU A 136 19.57 6.95 9.19
N GLY A 137 20.28 6.55 10.26
CA GLY A 137 21.29 7.39 10.91
C GLY A 137 20.71 8.64 11.59
N ARG A 138 19.42 8.63 11.96
CA ARG A 138 18.72 9.78 12.57
C ARG A 138 17.64 9.33 13.56
N PRO A 139 17.24 10.18 14.52
CA PRO A 139 16.18 9.85 15.46
C PRO A 139 14.89 9.43 14.75
N TYR A 140 14.28 8.35 15.24
CA TYR A 140 13.07 7.78 14.67
C TYR A 140 11.94 7.78 15.70
N ILE A 141 11.35 8.94 15.89
CA ILE A 141 10.47 9.24 17.02
C ILE A 141 9.01 9.16 16.59
N ARG A 142 8.16 8.65 17.49
CA ARG A 142 6.71 8.64 17.32
C ARG A 142 6.16 10.06 17.49
N LEU A 143 5.24 10.44 16.62
CA LEU A 143 4.54 11.71 16.63
C LEU A 143 3.28 11.61 17.49
N ASP A 144 2.64 12.74 17.74
CA ASP A 144 1.32 12.78 18.37
C ASP A 144 0.30 11.94 17.59
N SER A 145 -0.45 11.09 18.30
CA SER A 145 -1.31 10.10 17.65
C SER A 145 -2.54 10.73 17.00
N ALA A 146 -3.07 11.82 17.57
CA ALA A 146 -4.20 12.55 16.98
C ALA A 146 -3.78 13.27 15.69
N GLU A 147 -2.62 13.94 15.69
CA GLU A 147 -2.09 14.57 14.47
C GLU A 147 -1.69 13.55 13.41
N ALA A 148 -1.14 12.39 13.79
CA ALA A 148 -0.88 11.30 12.87
C ALA A 148 -2.16 10.78 12.20
N ARG A 149 -3.24 10.58 12.98
CA ARG A 149 -4.57 10.16 12.46
C ARG A 149 -5.15 11.20 11.49
N LYS A 150 -5.08 12.50 11.82
CA LYS A 150 -5.50 13.60 10.93
C LYS A 150 -4.72 13.58 9.62
N CYS A 151 -3.39 13.47 9.71
CA CYS A 151 -2.52 13.46 8.54
C CYS A 151 -2.83 12.29 7.60
N TRP A 152 -3.08 11.09 8.15
CA TRP A 152 -3.43 9.93 7.34
C TRP A 152 -4.82 10.03 6.70
N LEU A 153 -5.83 10.52 7.44
CA LEU A 153 -7.14 10.76 6.87
C LEU A 153 -7.06 11.79 5.73
N ARG A 154 -6.34 12.90 5.93
CA ARG A 154 -6.14 13.91 4.90
C ARG A 154 -5.48 13.32 3.65
N ARG A 155 -4.40 12.54 3.81
CA ARG A 155 -3.71 11.88 2.69
C ARG A 155 -4.61 10.90 1.95
N TYR A 156 -5.43 10.14 2.69
CA TYR A 156 -6.40 9.23 2.12
C TYR A 156 -7.43 9.97 1.26
N LEU A 157 -8.09 10.99 1.81
CA LEU A 157 -9.10 11.76 1.09
C LEU A 157 -8.51 12.53 -0.09
N ARG A 158 -7.27 13.03 0.03
CA ARG A 158 -6.56 13.68 -1.08
C ARG A 158 -6.29 12.74 -2.26
N SER A 159 -6.14 11.45 -2.00
CA SER A 159 -5.75 10.46 -3.02
C SER A 159 -6.95 9.67 -3.56
N TYR A 160 -7.95 9.45 -2.72
CA TYR A 160 -9.05 8.52 -2.99
C TYR A 160 -10.42 9.12 -2.67
N GLY A 161 -10.49 10.35 -2.15
CA GLY A 161 -11.76 11.02 -1.90
C GLY A 161 -12.51 11.34 -3.20
N PRO A 162 -13.83 11.59 -3.09
CA PRO A 162 -14.61 11.59 -1.88
C PRO A 162 -14.95 10.15 -1.43
N ALA A 163 -15.05 9.92 -0.12
CA ALA A 163 -15.18 8.57 0.43
C ALA A 163 -16.06 8.51 1.69
N THR A 164 -16.53 7.31 2.05
CA THR A 164 -17.21 7.09 3.33
C THR A 164 -16.22 6.79 4.45
N ARG A 165 -16.68 6.91 5.70
CA ARG A 165 -15.93 6.44 6.88
C ARG A 165 -15.61 4.94 6.81
N ARG A 166 -16.54 4.14 6.27
CA ARG A 166 -16.35 2.69 6.08
C ARG A 166 -15.22 2.40 5.10
N ASP A 167 -15.11 3.20 4.04
CA ASP A 167 -14.03 3.10 3.07
C ASP A 167 -12.67 3.38 3.73
N TYR A 168 -12.54 4.49 4.46
CA TYR A 168 -11.32 4.83 5.18
C TYR A 168 -10.94 3.76 6.21
N GLY A 169 -11.89 3.29 7.02
CA GLY A 169 -11.64 2.25 8.02
C GLY A 169 -11.11 0.95 7.40
N ARG A 170 -11.72 0.52 6.28
CA ARG A 170 -11.27 -0.67 5.55
C ARG A 170 -9.91 -0.48 4.90
N TRP A 171 -9.66 0.69 4.31
CA TRP A 171 -8.37 1.02 3.70
C TRP A 171 -7.26 1.05 4.75
N ALA A 172 -7.46 1.75 5.87
CA ALA A 172 -6.49 1.86 6.96
C ALA A 172 -6.26 0.50 7.65
N GLY A 173 -7.22 -0.43 7.54
CA GLY A 173 -7.24 -1.68 8.29
C GLY A 173 -7.63 -1.47 9.75
N SER A 174 -8.31 -0.36 10.07
CA SER A 174 -8.83 -0.11 11.41
C SER A 174 -10.06 -0.98 11.66
N ARG A 175 -10.11 -1.56 12.87
CA ARG A 175 -11.25 -2.34 13.35
C ARG A 175 -12.13 -1.55 14.31
N SER A 176 -11.74 -0.33 14.67
CA SER A 176 -12.47 0.54 15.59
C SER A 176 -13.22 1.61 14.83
N ALA A 177 -14.55 1.44 14.72
CA ALA A 177 -15.42 2.46 14.14
C ALA A 177 -15.34 3.78 14.93
N ALA A 178 -15.15 3.71 16.24
CA ALA A 178 -14.98 4.88 17.10
C ALA A 178 -13.71 5.67 16.75
N GLN A 179 -12.56 5.00 16.58
CA GLN A 179 -11.30 5.65 16.18
C GLN A 179 -11.38 6.26 14.77
N VAL A 180 -12.08 5.58 13.85
CA VAL A 180 -12.36 6.13 12.53
C VAL A 180 -13.20 7.40 12.65
N GLN A 181 -14.29 7.37 13.42
CA GLN A 181 -15.15 8.53 13.65
C GLN A 181 -14.37 9.68 14.28
N GLU A 182 -13.55 9.42 15.28
CA GLU A 182 -12.66 10.40 15.93
C GLU A 182 -11.73 11.07 14.91
N SER A 183 -11.12 10.29 14.01
CA SER A 183 -10.23 10.84 12.97
C SER A 183 -10.96 11.86 12.08
N PHE A 184 -12.22 11.60 11.72
CA PHE A 184 -13.06 12.54 10.96
C PHE A 184 -13.44 13.77 11.80
N GLN A 185 -13.71 13.61 13.10
CA GLN A 185 -14.01 14.74 13.98
C GLN A 185 -12.81 15.68 14.19
N LEU A 186 -11.61 15.10 14.29
CA LEU A 186 -10.36 15.83 14.39
C LEU A 186 -10.04 16.66 13.14
N LEU A 187 -10.48 16.19 11.96
CA LEU A 187 -10.26 16.87 10.67
C LEU A 187 -11.47 17.69 10.20
N ARG A 188 -12.57 17.74 10.96
CA ARG A 188 -13.91 18.22 10.51
C ARG A 188 -13.92 19.57 9.80
N HIS A 189 -13.05 20.50 10.19
CA HIS A 189 -12.98 21.86 9.63
C HIS A 189 -12.36 21.91 8.22
N GLU A 190 -11.71 20.83 7.80
CA GLU A 190 -11.15 20.67 6.45
C GLU A 190 -12.02 19.79 5.56
N LEU A 191 -13.16 19.29 6.07
CA LEU A 191 -14.01 18.33 5.38
C LEU A 191 -15.26 19.01 4.84
N MET A 192 -15.75 18.49 3.71
CA MET A 192 -17.03 18.87 3.11
C MET A 192 -17.83 17.63 2.74
N GLU A 193 -19.16 17.75 2.74
CA GLU A 193 -20.02 16.71 2.17
C GLU A 193 -20.00 16.80 0.65
N VAL A 194 -19.98 15.63 0.00
CA VAL A 194 -20.04 15.49 -1.45
C VAL A 194 -21.14 14.51 -1.77
N GLU A 195 -22.05 14.86 -2.66
CA GLU A 195 -23.06 13.94 -3.16
C GLU A 195 -22.67 13.45 -4.55
N VAL A 196 -22.59 12.13 -4.72
CA VAL A 196 -22.28 11.48 -6.01
C VAL A 196 -23.35 10.45 -6.29
N GLU A 197 -24.13 10.64 -7.36
CA GLU A 197 -25.22 9.72 -7.74
C GLU A 197 -26.17 9.38 -6.57
N GLY A 198 -26.47 10.38 -5.71
CA GLY A 198 -27.31 10.24 -4.52
C GLY A 198 -26.62 9.63 -3.28
N ALA A 199 -25.35 9.23 -3.39
CA ALA A 199 -24.54 8.77 -2.26
C ALA A 199 -23.85 9.93 -1.55
N LYS A 200 -24.03 10.01 -0.22
CA LYS A 200 -23.33 10.99 0.63
C LYS A 200 -21.93 10.51 0.99
N LEU A 201 -20.95 11.26 0.53
CA LEU A 201 -19.52 11.03 0.72
C LEU A 201 -18.88 12.24 1.42
N VAL A 202 -17.62 12.08 1.81
CA VAL A 202 -16.84 13.15 2.42
C VAL A 202 -15.60 13.40 1.59
N GLY A 203 -15.37 14.66 1.23
CA GLY A 203 -14.17 15.14 0.54
C GLY A 203 -13.39 16.14 1.39
N LEU A 204 -12.23 16.57 0.88
CA LEU A 204 -11.51 17.72 1.44
C LEU A 204 -12.08 19.00 0.85
N ALA A 205 -12.31 20.01 1.68
CA ALA A 205 -12.83 21.31 1.24
C ALA A 205 -11.88 22.00 0.25
N VAL A 206 -10.56 21.82 0.40
CA VAL A 206 -9.55 22.33 -0.55
C VAL A 206 -9.67 21.71 -1.95
N ASP A 207 -10.38 20.58 -2.07
CA ASP A 207 -10.56 19.86 -3.33
C ASP A 207 -11.93 20.11 -3.96
N GLU A 208 -12.73 21.03 -3.40
CA GLU A 208 -14.10 21.30 -3.85
C GLU A 208 -14.21 21.55 -5.34
N GLU A 209 -13.38 22.44 -5.87
CA GLU A 209 -13.40 22.83 -7.29
C GLU A 209 -13.15 21.63 -8.22
N VAL A 210 -12.13 20.83 -7.92
CA VAL A 210 -11.80 19.63 -8.71
C VAL A 210 -12.91 18.59 -8.62
N LEU A 211 -13.52 18.43 -7.44
CA LEU A 211 -14.61 17.48 -7.23
C LEU A 211 -15.88 17.89 -7.96
N ARG A 212 -16.22 19.19 -7.99
CA ARG A 212 -17.38 19.71 -8.73
C ARG A 212 -17.23 19.59 -10.24
N ARG A 213 -16.00 19.63 -10.74
CA ARG A 213 -15.67 19.55 -12.17
C ARG A 213 -15.14 18.18 -12.59
N ALA A 214 -15.40 17.15 -11.80
CA ALA A 214 -14.92 15.80 -12.06
C ALA A 214 -15.36 15.25 -13.44
N ASP A 215 -16.56 15.62 -13.90
CA ASP A 215 -17.09 15.20 -15.20
C ASP A 215 -16.39 15.87 -16.40
N GLU A 216 -15.64 16.95 -16.17
CA GLU A 216 -14.84 17.64 -17.19
C GLU A 216 -13.43 17.03 -17.34
N LEU A 217 -13.04 16.14 -16.44
CA LEU A 217 -11.69 15.56 -16.43
C LEU A 217 -11.51 14.56 -17.58
N ASP A 218 -10.51 14.81 -18.42
CA ASP A 218 -10.03 13.82 -19.37
C ASP A 218 -9.20 12.76 -18.64
N ILE A 219 -9.84 11.64 -18.27
CA ILE A 219 -9.18 10.54 -17.56
C ILE A 219 -8.47 9.65 -18.57
N PRO A 220 -7.12 9.65 -18.60
CA PRO A 220 -6.40 8.90 -19.61
C PRO A 220 -6.49 7.40 -19.35
N GLY A 221 -6.39 6.62 -20.44
CA GLY A 221 -6.24 5.18 -20.34
C GLY A 221 -4.96 4.78 -19.60
N ARG A 222 -5.03 3.76 -18.74
CA ARG A 222 -3.87 3.23 -18.00
C ARG A 222 -3.87 1.71 -17.94
N LEU A 223 -2.69 1.12 -18.14
CA LEU A 223 -2.43 -0.27 -17.73
C LEU A 223 -1.90 -0.28 -16.30
N LEU A 224 -2.80 -0.53 -15.35
CA LEU A 224 -2.50 -0.56 -13.93
C LEU A 224 -1.87 -1.89 -13.55
N ALA A 225 -0.78 -1.86 -12.77
CA ALA A 225 -0.13 -3.06 -12.30
C ALA A 225 -1.03 -3.88 -11.36
N GLY A 226 -0.67 -5.15 -11.10
CA GLY A 226 -1.35 -5.93 -10.07
C GLY A 226 -1.22 -5.27 -8.70
N PHE A 227 -2.19 -5.48 -7.82
CA PHE A 227 -2.27 -4.86 -6.48
C PHE A 227 -2.26 -3.32 -6.47
N GLU A 228 -2.72 -2.69 -7.55
CA GLU A 228 -2.76 -1.24 -7.61
C GLU A 228 -3.65 -0.64 -6.48
N PRO A 229 -3.20 0.41 -5.77
CA PRO A 229 -3.90 0.98 -4.61
C PRO A 229 -5.33 1.50 -4.83
N LEU A 230 -5.69 2.03 -6.01
CA LEU A 230 -7.07 2.46 -6.35
C LEU A 230 -8.06 1.30 -6.18
N LEU A 231 -7.67 0.08 -6.57
CA LEU A 231 -8.48 -1.13 -6.39
C LEU A 231 -8.64 -1.54 -4.91
N LEU A 232 -7.93 -0.90 -3.99
CA LEU A 232 -7.95 -1.19 -2.55
C LEU A 232 -8.49 -0.03 -1.71
N ALA A 233 -8.75 1.13 -2.33
CA ALA A 233 -9.05 2.39 -1.65
C ALA A 233 -10.44 2.45 -1.00
N HIS A 234 -11.44 1.84 -1.64
CA HIS A 234 -12.83 1.87 -1.19
C HIS A 234 -13.31 0.50 -0.70
N ALA A 235 -14.27 0.47 0.21
CA ALA A 235 -14.90 -0.75 0.69
C ALA A 235 -15.82 -1.35 -0.36
N GLU A 236 -16.65 -0.52 -0.99
CA GLU A 236 -17.40 -0.85 -2.20
C GLU A 236 -16.71 -0.25 -3.43
N ARG A 237 -16.78 -0.95 -4.56
CA ARG A 237 -15.96 -0.63 -5.75
C ARG A 237 -16.76 -0.60 -7.05
N ASP A 238 -18.08 -0.48 -6.93
CA ASP A 238 -18.98 -0.55 -8.08
C ASP A 238 -18.82 0.65 -9.02
N HIS A 239 -18.28 1.77 -8.51
CA HIS A 239 -17.85 2.90 -9.33
C HIS A 239 -16.68 2.56 -10.26
N LEU A 240 -15.78 1.64 -9.85
CA LEU A 240 -14.63 1.22 -10.67
C LEU A 240 -14.95 -0.01 -11.54
N LEU A 241 -15.68 -0.99 -11.00
CA LEU A 241 -15.81 -2.31 -11.59
C LEU A 241 -17.18 -2.91 -11.28
N LEU A 242 -17.92 -3.30 -12.32
CA LEU A 242 -19.20 -4.00 -12.18
C LEU A 242 -19.03 -5.30 -11.38
N ARG A 243 -19.98 -5.59 -10.49
CA ARG A 243 -19.94 -6.75 -9.58
C ARG A 243 -19.67 -8.07 -10.29
N GLN A 244 -20.27 -8.28 -11.47
CA GLN A 244 -20.10 -9.50 -12.27
C GLN A 244 -18.65 -9.74 -12.73
N HIS A 245 -17.84 -8.70 -12.86
CA HIS A 245 -16.45 -8.79 -13.32
C HIS A 245 -15.44 -8.86 -12.17
N ARG A 246 -15.88 -8.72 -10.91
CA ARG A 246 -15.00 -8.81 -9.72
C ARG A 246 -14.12 -10.07 -9.71
N PRO A 247 -14.59 -11.28 -10.07
CA PRO A 247 -13.76 -12.49 -10.06
C PRO A 247 -12.55 -12.46 -11.01
N ALA A 248 -12.58 -11.64 -12.06
CA ALA A 248 -11.43 -11.47 -12.97
C ALA A 248 -10.30 -10.65 -12.31
N VAL A 249 -10.66 -9.72 -11.42
CA VAL A 249 -9.73 -8.79 -10.77
C VAL A 249 -9.31 -9.28 -9.39
N TYR A 250 -10.26 -9.64 -8.54
CA TYR A 250 -10.03 -10.13 -7.17
C TYR A 250 -10.10 -11.65 -7.16
N ARG A 251 -8.93 -12.29 -7.18
CA ARG A 251 -8.79 -13.74 -7.29
C ARG A 251 -8.50 -14.38 -5.93
N THR A 252 -8.43 -15.70 -5.92
CA THR A 252 -8.10 -16.50 -4.73
C THR A 252 -6.74 -16.10 -4.13
N ALA A 253 -6.53 -16.46 -2.85
CA ALA A 253 -5.33 -16.12 -2.09
C ALA A 253 -5.01 -14.60 -2.02
N GLY A 254 -6.02 -13.74 -2.20
CA GLY A 254 -5.87 -12.29 -2.11
C GLY A 254 -5.18 -11.66 -3.33
N TRP A 255 -5.05 -12.39 -4.44
CA TRP A 255 -4.44 -11.88 -5.66
C TRP A 255 -5.30 -10.80 -6.32
N ILE A 256 -4.66 -9.70 -6.72
CA ILE A 256 -5.31 -8.60 -7.44
C ILE A 256 -4.65 -8.46 -8.81
N SER A 257 -5.42 -8.79 -9.85
CA SER A 257 -4.94 -8.79 -11.24
C SER A 257 -4.54 -7.37 -11.69
N PRO A 258 -3.54 -7.25 -12.59
CA PRO A 258 -3.33 -6.01 -13.34
C PRO A 258 -4.57 -5.67 -14.17
N THR A 259 -4.94 -4.39 -14.22
CA THR A 259 -6.21 -3.94 -14.83
C THR A 259 -6.00 -2.90 -15.91
N VAL A 260 -6.97 -2.83 -16.83
CA VAL A 260 -7.07 -1.79 -17.84
C VAL A 260 -8.08 -0.75 -17.34
N LEU A 261 -7.61 0.46 -17.06
CA LEU A 261 -8.44 1.61 -16.69
C LEU A 261 -8.72 2.45 -17.93
N LEU A 262 -10.00 2.72 -18.23
CA LEU A 262 -10.44 3.59 -19.32
C LEU A 262 -11.59 4.47 -18.81
N GLY A 263 -11.47 5.79 -18.94
CA GLY A 263 -12.52 6.73 -18.51
C GLY A 263 -12.92 6.55 -17.04
N GLY A 264 -11.93 6.32 -16.16
CA GLY A 264 -12.17 6.10 -14.73
C GLY A 264 -12.72 4.72 -14.34
N ARG A 265 -12.99 3.82 -15.29
CA ARG A 265 -13.56 2.48 -15.02
C ARG A 265 -12.66 1.36 -15.50
N ILE A 266 -12.72 0.21 -14.83
CA ILE A 266 -11.98 -0.99 -15.20
C ILE A 266 -12.68 -1.66 -16.38
N ALA A 267 -11.99 -1.71 -17.51
CA ALA A 267 -12.49 -2.25 -18.78
C ALA A 267 -11.90 -3.61 -19.14
N GLY A 268 -10.90 -4.08 -18.40
CA GLY A 268 -10.17 -5.30 -18.71
C GLY A 268 -9.19 -5.70 -17.62
N VAL A 269 -8.63 -6.89 -17.76
CA VAL A 269 -7.39 -7.30 -17.08
C VAL A 269 -6.29 -7.45 -18.11
N TRP A 270 -5.04 -7.39 -17.67
CA TRP A 270 -3.91 -7.64 -18.55
C TRP A 270 -2.82 -8.43 -17.84
N SER A 271 -1.93 -9.01 -18.62
CA SER A 271 -0.75 -9.73 -18.15
C SER A 271 0.42 -9.47 -19.09
N HIS A 272 1.63 -9.77 -18.63
CA HIS A 272 2.81 -9.74 -19.49
C HIS A 272 3.69 -10.96 -19.28
N ARG A 273 4.46 -11.28 -20.31
CA ARG A 273 5.58 -12.22 -20.27
C ARG A 273 6.80 -11.58 -20.89
N LEU A 274 7.88 -11.50 -20.13
CA LEU A 274 9.19 -11.16 -20.68
C LEU A 274 9.73 -12.35 -21.45
N LEU A 275 10.06 -12.13 -22.72
CA LEU A 275 10.73 -13.09 -23.59
C LEU A 275 12.14 -12.57 -23.89
N ARG A 276 12.95 -13.38 -24.59
CA ARG A 276 14.36 -13.07 -24.85
C ARG A 276 14.54 -11.72 -25.55
N ASP A 277 13.72 -11.47 -26.57
CA ASP A 277 13.89 -10.36 -27.50
C ASP A 277 12.78 -9.29 -27.39
N HIS A 278 11.67 -9.59 -26.71
CA HIS A 278 10.52 -8.71 -26.61
C HIS A 278 9.69 -8.98 -25.34
N ILE A 279 8.71 -8.11 -25.07
CA ILE A 279 7.67 -8.32 -24.05
C ILE A 279 6.34 -8.57 -24.73
N ASN A 280 5.68 -9.66 -24.36
CA ASN A 280 4.30 -9.92 -24.79
C ASN A 280 3.34 -9.44 -23.71
N LEU A 281 2.48 -8.48 -24.04
CA LEU A 281 1.33 -8.07 -23.25
C LEU A 281 0.05 -8.69 -23.82
N THR A 282 -0.75 -9.28 -22.95
CA THR A 282 -2.06 -9.83 -23.28
C THR A 282 -3.13 -9.08 -22.52
N VAL A 283 -4.11 -8.53 -23.24
CA VAL A 283 -5.27 -7.83 -22.69
C VAL A 283 -6.50 -8.72 -22.83
N THR A 284 -7.22 -8.92 -21.73
CA THR A 284 -8.51 -9.61 -21.71
C THR A 284 -9.60 -8.58 -21.37
N PRO A 285 -10.32 -8.05 -22.37
CA PRO A 285 -11.38 -7.08 -22.13
C PRO A 285 -12.56 -7.70 -21.37
N LEU A 286 -13.15 -6.93 -20.47
CA LEU A 286 -14.38 -7.32 -19.75
C LEU A 286 -15.65 -6.86 -20.48
N ARG A 287 -15.47 -6.01 -21.50
CA ARG A 287 -16.50 -5.57 -22.44
C ARG A 287 -15.88 -5.32 -23.82
N ARG A 288 -16.72 -5.12 -24.84
CA ARG A 288 -16.26 -4.68 -26.15
C ARG A 288 -15.53 -3.34 -26.04
N LEU A 289 -14.33 -3.27 -26.60
CA LEU A 289 -13.54 -2.03 -26.70
C LEU A 289 -13.66 -1.43 -28.09
N GLY A 290 -13.95 -0.13 -28.14
CA GLY A 290 -13.98 0.67 -29.37
C GLY A 290 -12.59 0.98 -29.92
N ALA A 291 -12.52 1.61 -31.10
CA ALA A 291 -11.25 1.93 -31.76
C ALA A 291 -10.36 2.88 -30.93
N LEU A 292 -10.95 3.93 -30.34
CA LEU A 292 -10.23 4.88 -29.50
C LEU A 292 -9.67 4.23 -28.23
N GLU A 293 -10.46 3.37 -27.59
CA GLU A 293 -10.05 2.63 -26.40
C GLU A 293 -8.89 1.67 -26.69
N ARG A 294 -8.94 0.95 -27.81
CA ARG A 294 -7.85 0.08 -28.24
C ARG A 294 -6.57 0.87 -28.55
N ARG A 295 -6.70 2.08 -29.09
CA ARG A 295 -5.55 2.99 -29.28
C ARG A 295 -4.96 3.42 -27.94
N ALA A 296 -5.78 3.79 -26.96
CA ALA A 296 -5.32 4.13 -25.62
C ALA A 296 -4.61 2.96 -24.93
N VAL A 297 -5.17 1.74 -25.04
CA VAL A 297 -4.54 0.51 -24.53
C VAL A 297 -3.19 0.24 -25.20
N LYS A 298 -3.10 0.41 -26.53
CA LYS A 298 -1.86 0.24 -27.27
C LYS A 298 -0.78 1.24 -26.82
N ALA A 299 -1.13 2.52 -26.70
CA ALA A 299 -0.20 3.55 -26.25
C ALA A 299 0.36 3.24 -24.85
N GLU A 300 -0.51 2.80 -23.93
CA GLU A 300 -0.05 2.38 -22.60
C GLU A 300 0.79 1.11 -22.63
N ALA A 301 0.46 0.13 -23.48
CA ALA A 301 1.27 -1.08 -23.64
C ALA A 301 2.68 -0.75 -24.18
N GLU A 302 2.80 0.22 -25.08
CA GLU A 302 4.08 0.73 -25.58
C GLU A 302 4.87 1.40 -24.46
N ARG A 303 4.22 2.21 -23.61
CA ARG A 303 4.83 2.80 -22.42
C ARG A 303 5.35 1.71 -21.48
N VAL A 304 4.55 0.67 -21.18
CA VAL A 304 4.98 -0.46 -20.35
C VAL A 304 6.20 -1.14 -20.97
N ALA A 305 6.17 -1.43 -22.27
CA ALA A 305 7.28 -2.09 -22.95
C ALA A 305 8.58 -1.27 -22.91
N ALA A 306 8.48 0.05 -23.06
CA ALA A 306 9.60 0.97 -22.90
C ALA A 306 10.18 0.93 -21.47
N CYS A 307 9.36 0.74 -20.43
CA CYS A 307 9.84 0.57 -19.05
C CYS A 307 10.79 -0.63 -18.91
N PHE A 308 10.55 -1.68 -19.70
CA PHE A 308 11.36 -2.90 -19.69
C PHE A 308 12.53 -2.84 -20.69
N GLY A 309 12.63 -1.78 -21.50
CA GLY A 309 13.61 -1.67 -22.59
C GLY A 309 13.44 -2.77 -23.63
N ARG A 310 12.20 -3.24 -23.87
CA ARG A 310 11.90 -4.34 -24.80
C ARG A 310 10.87 -3.92 -25.85
N PRO A 311 10.98 -4.39 -27.11
CA PRO A 311 9.92 -4.28 -28.10
C PRO A 311 8.59 -4.89 -27.60
N LEU A 312 7.46 -4.32 -28.05
CA LEU A 312 6.12 -4.75 -27.66
C LEU A 312 5.55 -5.80 -28.64
N GLY A 313 5.07 -6.92 -28.11
CA GLY A 313 4.01 -7.73 -28.70
C GLY A 313 2.70 -7.52 -27.93
N LEU A 314 1.60 -7.15 -28.62
CA LEU A 314 0.30 -6.91 -27.98
C LEU A 314 -0.76 -7.84 -28.55
N ALA A 315 -1.43 -8.59 -27.67
CA ALA A 315 -2.51 -9.50 -28.01
C ALA A 315 -3.79 -9.20 -27.22
N TYR A 316 -4.94 -9.57 -27.80
CA TYR A 316 -6.24 -9.55 -27.14
C TYR A 316 -6.81 -10.97 -27.08
N THR A 317 -7.42 -11.32 -25.95
CA THR A 317 -8.10 -12.61 -25.72
C THR A 317 -9.52 -12.37 -25.25
#